data_AF-A0A3M1XYU6-F1
#
_entry.id   AF-A0A3M1XYU6-F1
#
_cell.length_a   1.000
_cell.length_b   1.000
_cell.length_c   1.000
_cell.angle_alpha   90.00
_cell.angle_beta   90.00
_cell.angle_gamma   90.00
#
_symmetry.space_group_name_H-M   'P 1'
#
loop_
_entity.id
_entity.type
_entity.pdbx_description
1 polymer ?
#
loop_
_entity_poly.entity_id
_entity_poly.type
_entity_poly.pdbx_seq_one_letter_code
_entity_poly.pdbx_strand_id
1 'polypeptide(L)' 'MSPMLPLFVYGTLMWADVLKAVIGRIPLMEDAVIEGYRRVKIRDAIYPALIRAPSFSVRGKL' A
#
# COMPACT_ATOMS: atom_id res chain seq x y z
N MET A 1 18.22 -15.31 10.22
CA MET A 1 16.94 -15.06 9.55
C MET A 1 16.61 -13.59 9.70
N SER A 2 16.42 -12.86 8.60
CA SER A 2 15.95 -11.47 8.67
C SER A 2 14.51 -11.42 9.16
N PRO A 3 14.12 -10.46 10.02
CA PRO A 3 12.73 -10.34 10.44
C PRO A 3 11.84 -10.00 9.25
N MET A 4 10.69 -10.68 9.13
CA MET A 4 9.65 -10.30 8.18
C MET A 4 8.94 -9.07 8.73
N LEU A 5 9.26 -7.90 8.15
CA LEU A 5 8.54 -6.67 8.46
C LEU A 5 7.22 -6.64 7.67
N PRO A 6 6.11 -6.20 8.28
CA PRO A 6 4.85 -6.01 7.57
C PRO A 6 4.99 -4.92 6.52
N LEU A 7 4.24 -5.03 5.42
CA LEU A 7 4.32 -4.11 4.28
C LEU A 7 3.00 -3.36 4.14
N PHE A 8 3.04 -2.04 4.31
CA PHE A 8 1.88 -1.19 4.05
C PHE A 8 1.62 -1.05 2.54
N VAL A 9 0.40 -1.37 2.10
CA VAL A 9 -0.06 -1.25 0.71
C VAL A 9 -1.25 -0.28 0.61
N TYR A 10 -1.32 0.50 -0.48
CA TYR A 10 -2.26 1.63 -0.61
C TYR A 10 -2.88 1.77 -2.01
N GLY A 11 -2.82 0.71 -2.81
CA GLY A 11 -3.26 0.69 -4.20
C GLY A 11 -3.67 -0.71 -4.65
N THR A 12 -3.25 -1.11 -5.84
CA THR A 12 -3.68 -2.37 -6.49
C THR A 12 -3.41 -3.61 -5.65
N LEU A 13 -2.34 -3.62 -4.85
CA LEU A 13 -2.02 -4.71 -3.94
C LEU A 13 -2.99 -4.84 -2.76
N MET A 14 -3.98 -3.96 -2.59
CA MET A 14 -5.06 -4.17 -1.62
C MET A 14 -6.11 -5.21 -2.09
N TRP A 15 -6.05 -5.61 -3.36
CA TRP A 15 -6.98 -6.54 -3.98
C TRP A 15 -6.42 -7.97 -3.90
N ALA A 16 -7.18 -8.88 -3.27
CA ALA A 16 -6.72 -10.24 -2.97
C ALA A 16 -6.28 -11.02 -4.22
N ASP A 17 -7.02 -10.90 -5.33
CA ASP A 17 -6.69 -11.59 -6.58
C ASP A 17 -5.39 -11.08 -7.21
N VAL A 18 -5.13 -9.77 -7.12
CA VAL A 18 -3.88 -9.17 -7.59
C VAL A 18 -2.71 -9.63 -6.72
N LEU A 19 -2.88 -9.64 -5.39
CA LEU A 19 -1.89 -10.19 -4.46
C LEU A 19 -1.55 -11.64 -4.79
N LYS A 20 -2.57 -12.48 -4.96
CA LYS A 20 -2.38 -13.90 -5.30
C LYS A 20 -1.62 -14.06 -6.62
N ALA A 21 -1.93 -13.24 -7.63
CA ALA A 21 -1.25 -13.27 -8.92
C ALA A 21 0.21 -12.80 -8.83
N VAL A 22 0.52 -11.78 -8.02
CA VAL A 22 1.86 -11.17 -7.92
C VAL A 22 2.79 -11.95 -6.99
N ILE A 23 2.30 -12.43 -5.84
CA ILE A 23 3.14 -13.07 -4.81
C ILE A 23 2.75 -14.53 -4.51
N GLY A 24 1.79 -15.11 -5.24
CA GLY A 24 1.40 -16.53 -5.13
C GLY A 24 0.55 -16.89 -3.91
N ARG A 25 0.19 -15.92 -3.06
CA ARG A 25 -0.59 -16.13 -1.83
C ARG A 25 -1.39 -14.88 -1.45
N ILE A 26 -2.37 -15.05 -0.56
CA ILE A 26 -3.14 -13.96 0.04
C ILE A 26 -2.77 -13.91 1.53
N PRO A 27 -1.95 -12.95 1.98
CA PRO A 27 -1.71 -12.76 3.41
C PRO A 27 -3.00 -12.34 4.12
N LEU A 28 -3.05 -12.53 5.44
CA LEU A 28 -4.00 -11.81 6.27
C LEU A 28 -3.68 -10.32 6.14
N MET A 29 -4.70 -9.52 5.87
CA MET A 29 -4.56 -8.07 5.76
C MET A 29 -5.57 -7.38 6.66
N GLU A 30 -5.14 -6.31 7.31
CA GLU A 30 -5.99 -5.45 8.13
C GLU A 30 -6.02 -4.01 7.60
N ASP A 31 -7.09 -3.28 7.90
CA ASP A 31 -7.17 -1.87 7.53
C ASP A 31 -6.14 -1.07 8.32
N ALA A 32 -5.38 -0.23 7.63
CA ALA A 32 -4.30 0.56 8.22
C ALA A 32 -4.33 2.00 7.73
N VAL A 33 -3.74 2.89 8.52
CA VAL A 33 -3.52 4.30 8.17
C VAL A 33 -2.05 4.63 8.38
N ILE A 34 -1.41 5.23 7.38
CA ILE A 34 -0.07 5.78 7.52
C ILE A 34 -0.14 7.31 7.57
N GLU A 35 0.44 7.88 8.62
CA GLU A 35 0.53 9.32 8.85
C GLU A 35 1.76 9.92 8.14
N GLY A 36 1.69 11.21 7.81
CA GLY A 36 2.78 11.94 7.19
C GLY A 36 2.96 11.66 5.69
N TYR A 37 1.95 11.11 5.03
CA TYR A 37 1.97 10.84 3.59
C TYR A 37 0.70 11.35 2.91
N ARG A 38 0.86 11.72 1.63
CA ARG A 38 -0.24 12.09 0.75
C ARG A 38 -0.20 11.26 -0.53
N ARG A 39 -1.37 10.81 -0.96
CA ARG A 39 -1.56 10.17 -2.25
C ARG A 39 -1.59 11.21 -3.37
N VAL A 40 -0.77 11.01 -4.40
CA VAL A 40 -0.68 11.91 -5.56
C VAL A 40 -0.85 11.15 -6.86
N LYS A 41 -1.50 11.78 -7.84
CA LYS A 41 -1.57 11.26 -9.20
C LYS A 41 -0.24 11.50 -9.90
N ILE A 42 0.29 10.46 -10.53
CA ILE A 42 1.46 10.58 -11.41
C ILE A 42 0.93 10.76 -12.84
N ARG A 43 1.50 11.73 -13.57
CA ARG A 43 1.16 11.92 -14.98
C ARG A 43 1.53 10.66 -15.76
N ASP A 44 0.61 10.19 -16.61
CA ASP A 44 0.76 9.01 -17.46
C ASP A 44 0.90 7.66 -16.72
N ALA A 45 0.63 7.61 -15.41
CA ALA A 45 0.54 6.36 -14.66
C ALA A 45 -0.91 6.07 -14.24
N ILE A 46 -1.30 4.79 -14.34
CA ILE A 46 -2.61 4.30 -13.89
C ILE A 46 -2.69 4.14 -12.36
N TYR A 47 -1.56 4.28 -11.66
CA TYR A 47 -1.46 4.13 -10.21
C TYR A 47 -0.91 5.40 -9.54
N PRO A 48 -1.38 5.71 -8.31
CA PRO A 48 -0.87 6.84 -7.55
C PRO A 48 0.47 6.53 -6.88
N ALA A 49 1.20 7.57 -6.51
CA ALA A 49 2.34 7.47 -5.59
C ALA A 49 1.97 8.00 -4.19
N LEU A 50 2.77 7.64 -3.18
CA LEU A 50 2.82 8.34 -1.91
C LEU A 50 4.04 9.24 -1.85
N ILE A 51 3.83 10.47 -1.41
CA ILE A 51 4.89 11.42 -1.07
C ILE A 51 4.77 11.80 0.40
N ARG A 52 5.89 12.21 1.01
CA ARG A 52 5.89 12.75 2.38
C ARG A 52 5.08 14.05 2.41
N ALA A 53 4.15 14.13 3.35
CA ALA A 53 3.29 15.28 3.56
C ALA A 53 2.82 15.26 5.04
N PRO A 54 3.49 15.98 5.95
CA PRO A 54 3.35 15.82 7.40
C PRO A 54 1.92 15.93 7.95
N SER A 55 1.06 16.71 7.31
CA SER A 55 -0.33 16.96 7.75
C SER A 55 -1.36 16.09 7.05
N PHE A 56 -0.93 15.02 6.37
CA PHE A 56 -1.80 14.13 5.62
C PHE A 56 -1.63 12.69 6.10
N SER A 57 -2.69 11.92 5.91
CA SER A 57 -2.68 10.48 6.13
C SER A 57 -3.28 9.74 4.94
N VAL A 58 -2.92 8.46 4.82
CA VAL A 58 -3.42 7.59 3.77
C VAL A 58 -3.93 6.28 4.36
N ARG A 59 -5.15 5.92 3.98
CA ARG A 59 -5.73 4.59 4.23
C ARG A 59 -5.15 3.55 3.28
N GLY A 60 -4.87 2.38 3.80
CA GLY A 60 -4.32 1.24 3.10
C GLY A 60 -4.56 -0.05 3.88
N LYS A 61 -3.69 -1.04 3.67
CA LYS A 61 -3.65 -2.30 4.41
C LYS A 61 -2.24 -2.65 4.85
N LEU A 62 -2.11 -3.39 5.94
CA LEU A 62 -0.87 -4.04 6.40
C LEU A 62 -0.93 -5.55 6.15
#